data_AF-A0A8F7R6G2-F1
#
_entry.id   AF-A0A8F7R6G2-F1
#
_cell.length_a   1.000
_cell.length_b   1.000
_cell.length_c   1.000
_cell.angle_alpha   90.00
_cell.angle_beta   90.00
_cell.angle_gamma   90.00
#
_symmetry.space_group_name_H-M   'P 1'
#
loop_
_entity.id
_entity.type
_entity.pdbx_description
1 polymer ?
#
loop_
_entity_poly.entity_id
_entity_poly.type
_entity_poly.pdbx_seq_one_letter_code
_entity_poly.pdbx_strand_id
1 'polypeptide(L)' 'MEIINPPPTHEELIQAAENKRQRLLSRADWCTELMLGETSDANRNKRSAWLKNKNEVKLVNIITIPDNIIWPAPPEG' A
#
# COMPACT_ATOMS: atom_id res chain seq x y z
N MET A 1 -14.64 -18.77 28.58
CA MET A 1 -14.00 -17.48 28.88
C MET A 1 -13.88 -16.76 27.55
N GLU A 2 -14.66 -15.72 27.32
CA GLU A 2 -14.40 -14.82 26.20
C GLU A 2 -13.17 -13.99 26.54
N ILE A 3 -12.14 -14.07 25.69
CA ILE A 3 -10.99 -13.17 25.79
C ILE A 3 -11.47 -11.83 25.24
N ILE A 4 -11.82 -10.90 26.14
CA ILE A 4 -12.17 -9.53 25.77
C ILE A 4 -10.84 -8.79 25.55
N ASN A 5 -10.35 -8.76 24.31
CA ASN A 5 -9.24 -7.87 23.98
C ASN A 5 -9.75 -6.42 23.99
N PRO A 6 -9.04 -5.49 24.66
CA PRO A 6 -9.40 -4.08 24.58
C PRO A 6 -9.30 -3.61 23.11
N PRO A 7 -10.13 -2.63 22.71
CA PRO A 7 -10.00 -2.03 21.38
C PRO A 7 -8.60 -1.41 21.22
N PRO A 8 -8.01 -1.49 20.01
CA PRO A 8 -6.67 -0.96 19.76
C PRO A 8 -6.63 0.55 19.99
N THR A 9 -5.52 1.00 20.54
CA THR A 9 -5.19 2.42 20.73
C THR A 9 -4.93 3.13 19.41
N HIS A 10 -4.94 4.46 19.43
CA HIS A 10 -4.64 5.28 18.26
C HIS A 10 -3.24 4.98 17.69
N GLU A 11 -2.23 4.80 18.54
CA GLU A 11 -0.87 4.44 18.13
C GLU A 11 -0.82 3.04 17.50
N GLU A 12 -1.53 2.06 18.05
CA GLU A 12 -1.62 0.72 17.47
C GLU A 12 -2.32 0.73 16.10
N LEU A 13 -3.34 1.59 15.92
CA LEU A 13 -3.98 1.79 14.62
C LEU A 13 -3.03 2.43 13.60
N ILE A 14 -2.24 3.43 14.00
CA ILE A 14 -1.20 4.02 13.16
C ILE A 14 -0.16 2.96 12.77
N GLN A 15 0.30 2.15 13.73
CA GLN A 15 1.29 1.12 13.46
C GLN A 15 0.76 0.04 12.52
N ALA A 16 -0.50 -0.37 12.68
CA ALA A 16 -1.16 -1.31 11.77
C ALA A 16 -1.30 -0.72 10.36
N ALA A 17 -1.67 0.56 10.27
CA ALA A 17 -1.75 1.30 9.01
C ALA A 17 -0.38 1.39 8.31
N GLU A 18 0.68 1.70 9.05
CA GLU A 18 2.04 1.77 8.51
C GLU A 18 2.53 0.39 8.05
N ASN A 19 2.25 -0.67 8.82
CA ASN A 19 2.55 -2.04 8.40
C ASN A 19 1.85 -2.39 7.07
N LYS A 20 0.61 -1.96 6.89
CA LYS A 20 -0.12 -2.14 5.63
C LYS A 20 0.49 -1.30 4.50
N ARG A 21 0.87 -0.06 4.76
CA ARG A 21 1.60 0.80 3.81
C ARG A 21 2.86 0.10 3.30
N GLN A 22 3.70 -0.40 4.21
CA GLN A 22 4.95 -1.06 3.84
C GLN A 22 4.72 -2.28 2.94
N ARG A 23 3.70 -3.11 3.25
CA ARG A 23 3.32 -4.24 2.39
C ARG A 23 2.90 -3.80 0.97
N LEU A 24 2.11 -2.73 0.87
CA LEU A 24 1.68 -2.17 -0.42
C LEU A 24 2.87 -1.61 -1.21
N LEU A 25 3.79 -0.91 -0.55
CA LEU A 25 4.99 -0.37 -1.18
C LEU A 25 5.91 -1.50 -1.68
N SER A 26 6.16 -2.53 -0.86
CA SER A 26 6.95 -3.70 -1.28
C SER A 26 6.30 -4.43 -2.46
N ARG A 27 4.98 -4.55 -2.49
CA ARG A 27 4.28 -5.15 -3.65
C ARG A 27 4.46 -4.31 -4.91
N ALA A 28 4.32 -3.00 -4.81
CA ALA A 28 4.54 -2.10 -5.94
C ALA A 28 5.98 -2.20 -6.45
N ASP A 29 6.97 -2.24 -5.56
CA ASP A 29 8.38 -2.39 -5.91
C ASP A 29 8.66 -3.71 -6.63
N TRP A 30 8.21 -4.83 -6.07
CA TRP A 30 8.28 -6.13 -6.72
C TRP A 30 7.64 -6.14 -8.12
N CYS A 31 6.44 -5.55 -8.27
CA CYS A 31 5.78 -5.45 -9.57
C CYS A 31 6.59 -4.61 -10.57
N THR A 32 7.15 -3.48 -10.15
CA THR A 32 7.99 -2.67 -11.03
C THR A 32 9.30 -3.36 -11.41
N GLU A 33 9.91 -4.13 -10.51
CA GLU A 33 11.14 -4.90 -10.74
C GLU A 33 10.93 -6.03 -11.76
N LEU A 34 9.86 -6.82 -11.64
CA LEU A 34 9.52 -7.86 -12.61
C LEU A 34 9.40 -7.30 -14.04
N MET A 35 8.87 -6.08 -14.14
CA MET A 35 8.70 -5.40 -15.41
C MET A 35 10.01 -4.83 -15.96
N LEU A 36 11.10 -4.72 -15.19
CA LEU A 36 12.39 -4.26 -15.72
C LEU A 36 12.98 -5.22 -16.77
N GLY A 37 12.63 -6.51 -16.72
CA GLY A 37 13.09 -7.51 -17.69
C GLY A 37 12.46 -7.40 -19.09
N GLU A 38 11.37 -6.65 -19.26
CA GLU A 38 10.65 -6.53 -20.54
C GLU A 38 10.54 -5.07 -21.00
N THR A 39 10.91 -4.79 -22.25
CA THR A 39 10.91 -3.44 -22.85
C THR A 39 9.66 -3.13 -23.67
N SER A 40 8.62 -3.97 -23.62
CA SER A 40 7.34 -3.74 -24.29
C SER A 40 6.64 -2.46 -23.81
N ASP A 41 6.00 -1.73 -24.73
CA ASP A 41 5.20 -0.53 -24.42
C ASP A 41 4.05 -0.81 -23.45
N ALA A 42 3.44 -2.01 -23.55
CA ALA A 42 2.41 -2.45 -22.60
C ALA A 42 2.97 -2.48 -21.16
N ASN A 43 4.21 -2.93 -21.03
CA ASN A 43 4.90 -3.06 -19.77
C ASN A 43 5.43 -1.71 -19.24
N ARG A 44 5.73 -0.76 -20.13
CA ARG A 44 6.00 0.64 -19.76
C ARG A 44 4.75 1.28 -19.13
N ASN A 45 3.59 1.11 -19.75
CA ASN A 45 2.33 1.66 -19.24
C ASN A 45 1.96 1.06 -17.86
N LYS A 46 2.09 -0.26 -17.71
CA LYS A 46 1.89 -0.94 -16.43
C LYS A 46 2.85 -0.42 -15.35
N ARG A 47 4.14 -0.25 -15.64
CA ARG A 47 5.12 0.34 -14.70
C ARG A 47 4.73 1.74 -14.25
N SER A 48 4.33 2.61 -15.18
CA SER A 48 3.88 3.96 -14.83
C SER A 48 2.65 3.95 -13.92
N ALA A 49 1.71 3.03 -14.12
CA ALA A 49 0.56 2.87 -13.24
C ALA A 49 0.98 2.41 -11.82
N TRP A 50 1.91 1.46 -11.70
CA TRP A 50 2.45 1.02 -10.42
C TRP A 50 3.22 2.13 -9.68
N LEU A 51 4.02 2.93 -10.38
CA LEU A 51 4.70 4.08 -9.79
C LEU A 51 3.72 5.13 -9.27
N LYS A 52 2.62 5.39 -10.01
CA LYS A 52 1.55 6.29 -9.57
C LYS A 52 0.89 5.76 -8.30
N ASN A 53 0.49 4.49 -8.28
CA ASN A 53 -0.11 3.86 -7.11
C ASN A 53 0.85 3.92 -5.89
N LYS A 54 2.14 3.63 -6.09
CA LYS A 54 3.17 3.74 -5.04
C LYS A 54 3.20 5.15 -4.42
N ASN A 55 3.14 6.19 -5.24
CA ASN A 55 3.11 7.57 -4.77
C ASN A 55 1.81 7.89 -4.03
N GLU A 56 0.66 7.45 -4.53
CA GLU A 56 -0.63 7.61 -3.84
C GLU A 56 -0.61 6.95 -2.45
N VAL A 57 -0.08 5.73 -2.34
CA VAL A 57 0.08 5.01 -1.05
C VAL A 57 0.94 5.81 -0.05
N LYS A 58 2.00 6.48 -0.52
CA LYS A 58 2.87 7.33 0.32
C LYS A 58 2.19 8.61 0.79
N LEU A 59 1.17 9.09 0.07
CA LEU A 59 0.46 10.32 0.41
C LEU A 59 -0.72 10.10 1.36
N VAL A 60 -1.16 8.84 1.54
CA VAL A 60 -2.24 8.50 2.48
C VAL A 60 -1.92 9.01 3.89
N ASN A 61 -2.80 9.82 4.47
CA ASN A 61 -2.62 10.27 5.84
C ASN A 61 -3.06 9.15 6.81
N ILE A 62 -2.09 8.53 7.46
CA ILE A 62 -2.31 7.45 8.43
C ILE A 62 -2.39 7.96 9.88
N ILE A 63 -2.08 9.24 10.14
CA ILE A 63 -1.96 9.78 11.50
C ILE A 63 -3.31 10.36 11.94
N THR A 64 -3.97 11.11 11.06
CA THR A 64 -5.18 11.86 11.45
C THR A 64 -6.43 10.97 11.52
N ILE A 65 -6.53 9.91 10.72
CA ILE A 65 -7.70 9.02 10.64
C ILE A 65 -7.22 7.56 10.42
N PRO A 66 -6.55 6.94 11.41
CA PRO A 66 -5.92 5.62 11.22
C PRO A 66 -6.92 4.46 11.15
N ASP A 67 -8.14 4.67 11.61
CA ASP A 67 -9.24 3.70 11.69
C ASP A 67 -10.01 3.51 10.37
N ASN A 68 -10.04 4.53 9.50
CA ASN A 68 -10.79 4.49 8.24
C ASN A 68 -9.94 4.91 7.03
N ILE A 69 -8.81 4.22 6.84
CA ILE A 69 -7.90 4.51 5.73
C ILE A 69 -8.39 3.87 4.43
N ILE A 70 -8.64 4.70 3.43
CA ILE A 70 -8.86 4.27 2.04
C ILE A 70 -7.52 4.18 1.33
N TRP A 71 -7.13 2.96 0.96
CA TRP A 71 -5.90 2.72 0.19
C TRP A 71 -6.19 2.82 -1.31
N PRO A 72 -5.26 3.39 -2.10
CA PRO A 72 -5.43 3.42 -3.55
C PRO A 72 -5.46 2.00 -4.12
N ALA A 73 -6.37 1.78 -5.07
CA ALA A 73 -6.52 0.49 -5.72
C ALA A 73 -5.25 0.13 -6.50
N PRO A 74 -4.71 -1.09 -6.37
CA PRO A 74 -3.58 -1.53 -7.17
C PRO A 74 -3.98 -1.58 -8.66
N PRO A 75 -3.06 -1.23 -9.58
CA PRO A 75 -3.28 -1.43 -11.01
C PRO A 75 -3.46 -2.90 -11.35
N GLU A 76 -4.11 -3.18 -12.47
CA GLU A 76 -4.20 -4.55 -13.00
C GLU A 76 -2.78 -5.08 -13.35
N GLY A 77 -2.53 -6.33 -12.94
CA GLY A 77 -1.27 -7.04 -13.14
C GLY A 77 -1.01 -7.43 -14.59
#